data_AF-A0A963ERE9-F1
#
_entry.id   AF-A0A963ERE9-F1
#
_cell.length_a   1.000
_cell.length_b   1.000
_cell.length_c   1.000
_cell.angle_alpha   90.00
_cell.angle_beta   90.00
_cell.angle_gamma   90.00
#
_symmetry.space_group_name_H-M   'P 1'
#
loop_
_entity.id
_entity.type
_entity.pdbx_description
1 polymer ?
#
loop_
_entity_poly.entity_id
_entity_poly.type
_entity_poly.pdbx_seq_one_letter_code
_entity_poly.pdbx_strand_id
1 'polypeptide(L)'
;MCFFAILPVPSARWPTSIKQGITRMNKLLQVLVVLAALFFIVVGLRWAVDPAGAAAMLGMPLLEGAGRSSQMADTGVFFLATGMLILTAVVTARRSWYHVPALILFGAAIYRIVAWLFHDAAFVADGIAVEVVVGSLLLFAGARLARE
;
A
#
# COMPACT_ATOMS: atom_id res chain seq x y z
N MET A 1 -48.08 -16.06 -7.42
CA MET A 1 -47.32 -15.54 -8.58
C MET A 1 -46.33 -14.54 -7.99
N CYS A 2 -45.00 -14.70 -7.95
CA CYS A 2 -44.05 -15.31 -8.86
C CYS A 2 -43.08 -16.26 -8.13
N PHE A 3 -42.86 -17.43 -8.75
CA PHE A 3 -41.78 -18.36 -8.43
C PHE A 3 -40.49 -17.83 -9.09
N PHE A 4 -39.52 -17.35 -8.31
CA PHE A 4 -38.14 -17.23 -8.79
C PHE A 4 -37.51 -18.63 -8.69
N ALA A 5 -37.40 -19.29 -9.84
CA ALA A 5 -36.70 -20.55 -9.99
C ALA A 5 -35.21 -20.33 -9.68
N ILE A 6 -34.75 -20.94 -8.59
CA ILE A 6 -33.34 -21.12 -8.26
C ILE A 6 -32.79 -22.11 -9.29
N LEU A 7 -32.15 -21.61 -10.35
CA LEU A 7 -31.28 -22.44 -11.16
C LEU A 7 -30.03 -22.75 -10.30
N PRO A 8 -29.68 -24.02 -10.06
CA PRO A 8 -28.42 -24.35 -9.41
C PRO A 8 -27.28 -23.84 -10.29
N VAL A 9 -26.48 -22.90 -9.78
CA VAL A 9 -25.22 -22.50 -10.42
C VAL A 9 -24.40 -23.78 -10.57
N PRO A 10 -24.04 -24.21 -11.80
CA PRO A 10 -23.22 -25.40 -11.97
C PRO A 10 -21.91 -25.16 -11.23
N SER A 11 -21.54 -26.07 -10.33
CA SER A 11 -20.23 -26.03 -9.69
C SER A 11 -19.18 -26.22 -10.77
N ALA A 12 -18.70 -25.10 -11.33
CA ALA A 12 -17.75 -25.10 -12.43
C ALA A 12 -16.49 -25.85 -11.97
N ARG A 13 -16.35 -27.10 -12.43
CA ARG A 13 -15.19 -27.94 -12.15
C ARG A 13 -14.07 -27.49 -13.09
N TRP A 14 -13.42 -26.38 -12.72
CA TRP A 14 -12.29 -25.86 -13.47
C TRP A 14 -11.18 -26.91 -13.62
N PRO A 15 -10.54 -27.00 -14.80
CA PRO A 15 -9.40 -27.89 -15.00
C PRO A 15 -8.25 -27.55 -14.06
N THR A 16 -7.48 -28.57 -13.67
CA THR A 16 -6.37 -28.44 -12.70
C THR A 16 -5.30 -27.44 -13.13
N SER A 17 -5.05 -27.30 -14.44
CA SER A 17 -4.12 -26.32 -15.00
C SER A 17 -4.50 -24.87 -14.67
N ILE A 18 -5.80 -24.53 -14.72
CA ILE A 18 -6.31 -23.19 -14.40
C ILE A 18 -6.17 -22.91 -12.90
N LYS A 19 -6.51 -23.88 -12.04
CA LYS A 19 -6.33 -23.75 -10.58
C LYS A 19 -4.86 -23.55 -10.19
N GLN A 20 -3.94 -24.26 -10.85
CA GLN A 20 -2.51 -24.08 -10.64
C GLN A 20 -2.02 -22.70 -11.10
N GLY A 21 -2.52 -22.19 -12.24
CA GLY A 21 -2.21 -20.85 -12.73
C GLY A 21 -2.63 -19.75 -11.76
N ILE A 22 -3.87 -19.83 -11.25
CA ILE A 22 -4.41 -18.87 -10.27
C ILE A 22 -3.60 -18.91 -8.96
N THR A 23 -3.27 -20.11 -8.46
CA THR A 23 -2.45 -20.26 -7.26
C THR A 23 -1.05 -19.66 -7.42
N ARG A 24 -0.41 -19.84 -8.58
CA ARG A 24 0.90 -19.23 -8.87
C ARG A 24 0.83 -17.70 -8.89
N MET A 25 -0.19 -17.14 -9.54
CA MET A 25 -0.37 -15.68 -9.61
C MET A 25 -0.66 -15.05 -8.24
N ASN A 26 -1.46 -15.72 -7.39
CA ASN A 26 -1.73 -15.24 -6.04
C ASN A 26 -0.46 -15.25 -5.16
N LYS A 27 0.39 -16.28 -5.29
CA LYS A 27 1.70 -16.30 -4.61
C LYS A 27 2.59 -15.15 -5.07
N LEU A 28 2.66 -14.88 -6.37
CA LEU A 28 3.42 -13.75 -6.91
C LEU A 28 2.92 -12.42 -6.34
N LEU A 29 1.60 -12.21 -6.35
CA LEU A 29 0.98 -11.01 -5.81
C LEU A 29 1.28 -10.83 -4.31
N GLN A 30 1.21 -11.91 -3.54
CA GLN A 30 1.57 -11.90 -2.13
C GLN A 30 3.04 -11.52 -1.92
N VAL A 31 3.97 -12.06 -2.72
CA VAL A 31 5.39 -11.70 -2.66
C VAL A 31 5.59 -10.21 -2.94
N LEU A 32 4.95 -9.67 -3.98
CA LEU A 32 5.04 -8.24 -4.31
C LEU A 32 4.53 -7.36 -3.16
N VAL A 33 3.41 -7.72 -2.53
CA VAL A 33 2.86 -6.99 -1.39
C VAL A 33 3.79 -7.05 -0.18
N VAL A 34 4.36 -8.22 0.12
CA VAL A 34 5.33 -8.36 1.23
C VAL A 34 6.60 -7.56 0.97
N LEU A 35 7.11 -7.55 -0.26
CA LEU A 35 8.27 -6.72 -0.63
C LEU A 35 7.97 -5.23 -0.45
N ALA A 36 6.78 -4.77 -0.86
CA ALA A 36 6.35 -3.40 -0.60
C ALA A 36 6.32 -3.12 0.91
N ALA A 37 5.70 -4.01 1.71
CA ALA A 37 5.65 -3.84 3.17
C ALA A 37 7.03 -3.70 3.81
N LEU A 38 7.98 -4.56 3.41
CA LEU A 38 9.37 -4.52 3.89
C LEU A 38 10.06 -3.20 3.50
N PHE A 39 9.88 -2.73 2.27
CA PHE A 39 10.40 -1.43 1.85
C PHE A 39 9.91 -0.30 2.76
N PHE A 40 8.59 -0.22 2.99
CA PHE A 40 8.00 0.79 3.87
C PHE A 40 8.53 0.69 5.31
N ILE A 41 8.65 -0.51 5.87
CA ILE A 41 9.20 -0.72 7.22
C ILE A 41 10.66 -0.27 7.29
N VAL A 42 11.50 -0.66 6.32
CA VAL A 42 12.92 -0.29 6.31
C VAL A 42 13.10 1.22 6.22
N VAL A 43 12.32 1.91 5.38
CA VAL A 43 12.35 3.38 5.31
C VAL A 43 11.88 4.00 6.62
N GLY A 44 10.80 3.50 7.22
CA GLY A 44 10.30 3.98 8.51
C GLY A 44 11.30 3.78 9.66
N LEU A 45 11.99 2.65 9.70
CA LEU A 45 13.07 2.41 10.66
C LEU A 45 14.29 3.28 10.40
N ARG A 46 14.61 3.54 9.13
CA ARG A 46 15.71 4.45 8.77
C ARG A 46 15.45 5.85 9.28
N TRP A 47 14.21 6.33 9.29
CA TRP A 47 13.86 7.61 9.93
C TRP A 47 14.24 7.69 11.41
N ALA A 48 14.25 6.57 12.14
CA ALA A 48 14.68 6.53 13.53
C ALA A 48 16.20 6.46 13.71
N VAL A 49 16.93 5.84 12.77
CA VAL A 49 18.37 5.56 12.89
C VAL A 49 19.26 6.57 12.14
N ASP A 50 18.86 6.94 10.92
CA ASP A 50 19.57 7.86 10.01
C ASP A 50 18.55 8.78 9.31
N PRO A 51 17.99 9.78 10.03
CA PRO A 51 16.99 10.68 9.48
C PRO A 51 17.54 11.56 8.34
N ALA A 52 18.83 11.88 8.35
CA ALA A 52 19.45 12.67 7.29
C ALA A 52 19.46 11.91 5.97
N GLY A 53 19.89 10.65 5.97
CA GLY A 53 19.84 9.80 4.78
C GLY A 53 18.43 9.45 4.34
N ALA A 54 17.48 9.29 5.28
CA ALA A 54 16.07 9.07 4.97
C ALA A 54 15.43 10.30 4.28
N ALA A 55 15.70 11.50 4.77
CA ALA A 55 15.24 12.75 4.16
C ALA A 55 15.81 12.93 2.75
N ALA A 56 17.13 12.72 2.59
CA ALA A 56 17.81 12.85 1.31
C ALA A 56 17.27 11.87 0.25
N MET A 57 16.97 10.62 0.65
CA MET A 57 16.34 9.62 -0.24
C MET A 57 15.01 10.10 -0.82
N LEU A 58 14.26 10.91 -0.05
CA LEU A 58 12.97 11.47 -0.45
C LEU A 58 13.10 12.83 -1.12
N GLY A 59 14.32 13.29 -1.40
CA GLY A 59 14.58 14.57 -2.04
C GLY A 59 14.27 15.79 -1.17
N MET A 60 14.22 15.62 0.17
CA MET A 60 13.94 16.71 1.08
C MET A 60 15.11 16.98 2.03
N PRO A 61 15.33 18.24 2.44
CA PRO A 61 16.28 18.56 3.48
C PRO A 61 15.78 18.03 4.84
N LEU A 62 16.72 17.64 5.70
CA LEU A 62 16.40 17.38 7.09
C LEU A 62 16.18 18.72 7.79
N LEU A 63 15.00 18.92 8.36
CA LEU A 63 14.66 20.16 9.07
C LEU A 63 15.44 20.28 10.39
N GLU A 64 15.31 21.42 11.05
CA GLU A 64 15.96 21.71 12.35
C GLU A 64 14.94 21.97 13.46
N GLY A 65 15.41 21.91 14.71
CA GLY A 65 14.60 22.17 15.90
C GLY A 65 13.31 21.36 15.94
N ALA A 66 12.19 22.04 16.22
CA ALA A 66 10.87 21.42 16.25
C ALA A 66 10.45 20.84 14.89
N GLY A 67 10.86 21.47 13.78
CA GLY A 67 10.56 20.97 12.43
C GLY A 67 11.16 19.58 12.18
N ARG A 68 12.36 19.31 12.69
CA ARG A 68 12.97 17.97 12.65
C ARG A 68 12.12 16.95 13.39
N SER A 69 11.66 17.30 14.59
CA SER A 69 10.85 16.42 15.42
C SER A 69 9.53 16.05 14.72
N SER A 70 8.82 17.04 14.17
CA SER A 70 7.58 16.82 13.43
C SER A 70 7.82 16.02 12.15
N GLN A 71 8.83 16.39 11.35
CA GLN A 71 9.16 15.69 10.11
C GLN A 71 9.47 14.20 10.35
N MET A 72 10.26 13.90 11.38
CA MET A 72 10.57 12.51 11.76
C MET A 72 9.33 11.76 12.24
N ALA A 73 8.49 12.39 13.06
CA ALA A 73 7.27 11.79 13.55
C ALA A 73 6.32 11.47 12.39
N ASP A 74 5.99 12.47 11.58
CA ASP A 74 5.01 12.37 10.49
C ASP A 74 5.49 11.42 9.39
N THR A 75 6.73 11.59 8.93
CA THR A 75 7.27 10.78 7.83
C THR A 75 7.64 9.38 8.31
N GLY A 76 8.33 9.27 9.45
CA GLY A 76 8.74 7.99 10.01
C GLY A 76 7.55 7.10 10.33
N VAL A 77 6.53 7.63 11.01
CA VAL A 77 5.32 6.85 11.34
C VAL A 77 4.51 6.53 10.09
N PHE A 78 4.43 7.43 9.11
CA PHE A 78 3.75 7.17 7.83
C PHE A 78 4.34 5.91 7.17
N PHE A 79 5.66 5.83 7.02
CA PHE A 79 6.29 4.67 6.40
C PHE A 79 6.17 3.41 7.26
N LEU A 80 6.47 3.51 8.56
CA LEU A 80 6.48 2.36 9.46
C LEU A 80 5.07 1.76 9.62
N ALA A 81 4.07 2.59 9.90
CA ALA A 81 2.69 2.15 10.09
C ALA A 81 2.10 1.59 8.79
N THR A 82 2.35 2.23 7.65
CA THR A 82 1.88 1.71 6.34
C THR A 82 2.43 0.31 6.09
N GLY A 83 3.74 0.10 6.30
CA GLY A 83 4.34 -1.22 6.13
C GLY A 83 3.80 -2.26 7.12
N MET A 84 3.61 -1.90 8.39
CA MET A 84 2.98 -2.78 9.39
C MET A 84 1.55 -3.17 9.01
N LEU A 85 0.73 -2.21 8.57
CA LEU A 85 -0.65 -2.45 8.14
C LEU A 85 -0.71 -3.39 6.93
N ILE A 86 0.22 -3.25 5.97
CA ILE A 86 0.31 -4.17 4.83
C ILE A 86 0.65 -5.58 5.32
N LEU A 87 1.58 -5.75 6.25
CA LEU A 87 1.88 -7.07 6.84
C LEU A 87 0.66 -7.65 7.57
N THR A 88 -0.03 -6.84 8.37
CA THR A 88 -1.28 -7.25 9.02
C THR A 88 -2.32 -7.72 7.99
N ALA A 89 -2.44 -7.03 6.86
CA ALA A 89 -3.35 -7.41 5.78
C ALA A 89 -3.00 -8.77 5.16
N VAL A 90 -1.71 -9.04 4.95
CA VAL A 90 -1.23 -10.32 4.42
C VAL A 90 -1.45 -11.46 5.43
N VAL A 91 -1.13 -11.25 6.70
CA VAL A 91 -1.25 -12.27 7.75
C VAL A 91 -2.71 -12.60 8.03
N THR A 92 -3.55 -11.59 8.21
CA THR A 92 -4.98 -11.77 8.52
C THR A 92 -5.79 -12.20 7.29
N ALA A 93 -5.34 -11.85 6.09
CA ALA A 93 -6.04 -12.03 4.83
C ALA A 93 -7.49 -11.52 4.83
N ARG A 94 -7.75 -10.41 5.54
CA ARG A 94 -9.03 -9.68 5.44
C ARG A 94 -8.90 -8.52 4.49
N ARG A 95 -9.91 -8.33 3.65
CA ARG A 95 -9.93 -7.29 2.62
C ARG A 95 -9.82 -5.87 3.21
N SER A 96 -10.48 -5.62 4.35
CA SER A 96 -10.46 -4.33 5.04
C SER A 96 -9.06 -3.84 5.39
N TRP A 97 -8.16 -4.74 5.77
CA TRP A 97 -6.78 -4.39 6.13
C TRP A 97 -5.92 -3.94 4.96
N TYR A 98 -6.27 -4.28 3.71
CA TYR A 98 -5.60 -3.74 2.52
C TYR A 98 -6.07 -2.32 2.18
N HIS A 99 -7.31 -1.96 2.53
CA HIS A 99 -7.88 -0.65 2.24
C HIS A 99 -7.25 0.47 3.06
N VAL A 100 -6.90 0.21 4.32
CA VAL A 100 -6.32 1.22 5.21
C VAL A 100 -4.98 1.77 4.67
N PRO A 101 -3.95 0.95 4.40
CA PRO A 101 -2.69 1.45 3.84
C PRO A 101 -2.87 2.01 2.42
N ALA A 102 -3.80 1.47 1.61
CA ALA A 102 -4.10 2.05 0.31
C ALA A 102 -4.66 3.49 0.43
N LEU A 103 -5.58 3.73 1.38
CA LEU A 103 -6.12 5.05 1.66
C LEU A 103 -5.03 6.03 2.09
N ILE A 104 -4.09 5.59 2.94
CA ILE A 104 -2.94 6.40 3.37
C ILE A 104 -2.09 6.83 2.16
N LEU A 105 -1.77 5.91 1.24
CA LEU A 105 -0.98 6.21 0.04
C LEU A 105 -1.72 7.14 -0.92
N PHE A 106 -3.00 6.88 -1.22
CA PHE A 106 -3.78 7.78 -2.06
C PHE A 106 -3.96 9.16 -1.42
N GLY A 107 -4.12 9.22 -0.11
CA GLY A 107 -4.14 10.46 0.65
C GLY A 107 -2.84 11.25 0.46
N ALA A 108 -1.68 10.60 0.59
CA ALA A 108 -0.39 11.22 0.34
C ALA A 108 -0.28 11.79 -1.08
N ALA A 109 -0.70 11.04 -2.10
CA ALA A 109 -0.72 11.50 -3.49
C ALA A 109 -1.60 12.74 -3.68
N ILE A 110 -2.78 12.75 -3.06
CA ILE A 110 -3.68 13.92 -3.07
C ILE A 110 -3.00 15.12 -2.41
N TYR A 111 -2.40 14.96 -1.23
CA TYR A 111 -1.70 16.05 -0.54
C TYR A 111 -0.51 16.59 -1.34
N ARG A 112 0.23 15.73 -2.07
CA ARG A 112 1.28 16.18 -2.98
C ARG A 112 0.74 17.01 -4.14
N ILE A 113 -0.38 16.59 -4.73
CA ILE A 113 -1.03 17.35 -5.81
C ILE A 113 -1.54 18.70 -5.28
N VAL A 114 -2.15 18.73 -4.09
CA VAL A 114 -2.60 19.96 -3.42
C VAL A 114 -1.41 20.89 -3.14
N ALA A 115 -0.30 20.37 -2.62
CA ALA A 115 0.91 21.14 -2.36
C ALA A 115 1.47 21.79 -3.64
N TRP A 116 1.52 21.03 -4.74
CA TRP A 116 1.97 21.54 -6.03
C TRP A 116 1.02 22.58 -6.63
N LEU A 117 -0.29 22.36 -6.55
CA LEU A 117 -1.29 23.27 -7.13
C LEU A 117 -1.47 24.58 -6.36
N PHE A 118 -1.36 24.54 -5.02
CA PHE A 118 -1.82 25.64 -4.16
C PHE A 118 -0.75 26.22 -3.22
N HIS A 119 0.42 25.61 -3.11
CA HIS A 119 1.44 25.98 -2.11
C HIS A 119 2.86 26.11 -2.70
N ASP A 120 2.98 26.32 -4.02
CA ASP A 120 4.25 26.50 -4.74
C ASP A 120 5.29 25.38 -4.52
N ALA A 121 4.82 24.16 -4.20
CA ALA A 121 5.69 23.01 -4.03
C ALA A 121 6.14 22.44 -5.37
N ALA A 122 7.31 21.79 -5.41
CA ALA A 122 7.78 21.08 -6.60
C ALA A 122 6.87 19.88 -6.94
N PHE A 123 6.67 19.61 -8.23
CA PHE A 123 5.93 18.44 -8.68
C PHE A 123 6.79 17.17 -8.54
N VAL A 124 6.52 16.35 -7.52
CA VAL A 124 7.27 15.11 -7.24
C VAL A 124 6.57 13.91 -7.89
N ALA A 125 6.71 13.80 -9.22
CA ALA A 125 6.03 12.77 -10.02
C ALA A 125 6.33 11.34 -9.55
N ASP A 126 7.59 11.04 -9.22
CA ASP A 126 8.02 9.71 -8.81
C ASP A 126 7.33 9.26 -7.51
N GLY A 127 7.19 10.18 -6.54
CA GLY A 127 6.50 9.92 -5.28
C GLY A 127 5.02 9.62 -5.49
N ILE A 128 4.34 10.45 -6.29
CA ILE A 128 2.92 10.27 -6.65
C ILE A 128 2.72 8.92 -7.37
N ALA A 129 3.61 8.58 -8.30
CA ALA A 129 3.54 7.32 -9.03
C ALA A 129 3.65 6.12 -8.09
N VAL A 130 4.61 6.11 -7.15
CA VAL A 130 4.74 5.03 -6.16
C VAL A 130 3.49 4.92 -5.30
N GLU A 131 2.97 6.03 -4.78
CA GLU A 131 1.78 6.07 -3.94
C GLU A 131 0.56 5.48 -4.67
N VAL A 132 0.31 5.89 -5.92
CA VAL A 132 -0.81 5.40 -6.73
C VAL A 132 -0.65 3.95 -7.13
N VAL A 133 0.54 3.54 -7.59
CA VAL A 133 0.79 2.17 -8.05
C VAL A 133 0.71 1.19 -6.89
N VAL A 134 1.36 1.48 -5.75
CA VAL A 134 1.32 0.61 -4.58
C VAL A 134 -0.06 0.62 -3.94
N GLY A 135 -0.72 1.78 -3.83
CA GLY A 135 -2.11 1.86 -3.36
C GLY A 135 -3.05 0.98 -4.20
N SER A 136 -2.93 1.04 -5.52
CA SER A 136 -3.73 0.22 -6.45
C SER A 136 -3.40 -1.27 -6.34
N LEU A 137 -2.11 -1.61 -6.19
CA LEU A 137 -1.64 -2.97 -5.94
C LEU A 137 -2.28 -3.56 -4.68
N LEU A 138 -2.37 -2.78 -3.60
CA LEU A 138 -2.99 -3.21 -2.34
C LEU A 138 -4.49 -3.47 -2.50
N LEU A 139 -5.22 -2.60 -3.21
CA LEU A 139 -6.64 -2.83 -3.51
C LEU A 139 -6.84 -4.10 -4.33
N PHE A 140 -5.99 -4.32 -5.33
CA PHE A 140 -6.03 -5.53 -6.17
C PHE A 140 -5.67 -6.78 -5.38
N ALA A 141 -4.66 -6.71 -4.51
CA ALA A 141 -4.29 -7.78 -3.59
C ALA A 141 -5.41 -8.13 -2.63
N GLY A 142 -6.08 -7.13 -2.03
CA GLY A 142 -7.25 -7.34 -1.19
C GLY A 142 -8.40 -8.03 -1.93
N ALA A 143 -8.60 -7.76 -3.23
CA ALA A 143 -9.62 -8.42 -4.02
C ALA A 143 -9.28 -9.88 -4.42
N ARG A 144 -8.00 -10.27 -4.40
CA ARG A 144 -7.54 -11.60 -4.86
C ARG A 144 -7.06 -12.53 -3.76
N LEU A 145 -6.53 -11.98 -2.67
CA LEU A 145 -5.89 -12.73 -1.57
C LEU A 145 -6.77 -12.81 -0.33
N ALA A 146 -7.77 -11.94 -0.18
CA ALA A 146 -8.68 -12.00 0.95
C ALA A 146 -9.51 -13.30 0.93
N ARG A 147 -9.79 -13.83 2.12
CA ARG A 147 -10.53 -15.09 2.31
C ARG A 147 -11.98 -14.89 2.78
N GLU A 148 -12.42 -13.63 2.85
CA GLU A 148 -13.72 -13.18 3.36
C GLU A 148 -14.52 -12.52 2.23
#